data_AF-A0A5K1CKK0-F1
#
_entry.id   AF-A0A5K1CKK0-F1
#
_cell.length_a   1.000
_cell.length_b   1.000
_cell.length_c   1.000
_cell.angle_alpha   90.00
_cell.angle_beta   90.00
_cell.angle_gamma   90.00
#
_symmetry.space_group_name_H-M   'P 1'
#
loop_
_entity.id
_entity.type
_entity.pdbx_description
1 polymer ?
#
loop_
_entity_poly.entity_id
_entity_poly.type
_entity_poly.pdbx_seq_one_letter_code
_entity_poly.pdbx_strand_id
1 'polypeptide(L)'
;ILKEEVLDLLDPGTLGKSDALNGTGKAAAHGKPPIQIRENSSGVITLAGSTEIGVTSKTEMAACLEQGSLSRATGSTNMNNQS
;
A
#
# COMPACT_ATOMS: atom_id res chain seq x y z
N ILE A 1 3.49 0.91 -5.28
CA ILE A 1 4.24 -0.20 -5.93
C ILE A 1 5.65 -0.17 -5.40
N LEU A 2 6.19 -1.32 -5.00
CA LEU A 2 7.57 -1.43 -4.53
C LEU A 2 8.14 -2.75 -5.03
N LYS A 3 9.28 -2.70 -5.75
CA LYS A 3 9.91 -3.89 -6.34
C LYS A 3 8.93 -4.73 -7.18
N GLU A 4 8.16 -4.07 -8.04
CA GLU A 4 7.11 -4.67 -8.87
C GLU A 4 5.94 -5.33 -8.12
N GLU A 5 5.87 -5.19 -6.80
CA GLU A 5 4.75 -5.71 -5.99
C GLU A 5 3.69 -4.62 -5.72
N VAL A 6 2.42 -5.03 -5.80
CA VAL A 6 1.27 -4.19 -5.45
C VAL A 6 0.89 -4.43 -3.99
N LEU A 7 0.93 -3.36 -3.20
CA LEU A 7 0.62 -3.40 -1.77
C LEU A 7 -0.62 -2.57 -1.48
N ASP A 8 -1.50 -3.10 -0.62
CA ASP A 8 -2.66 -2.37 -0.12
C ASP A 8 -2.25 -1.45 1.03
N LEU A 9 -2.19 -0.14 0.79
CA LEU A 9 -1.78 0.83 1.82
C LEU A 9 -2.92 1.25 2.75
N LEU A 10 -4.15 0.82 2.44
CA LEU A 10 -5.32 1.06 3.28
C LEU A 10 -5.59 -0.12 4.23
N ASP A 11 -4.89 -1.24 4.07
CA ASP A 11 -5.02 -2.39 4.95
C ASP A 11 -4.44 -2.06 6.34
N PRO A 12 -5.21 -2.22 7.45
CA PRO A 12 -4.72 -1.89 8.79
C PRO A 12 -3.46 -2.67 9.19
N GLY A 13 -3.21 -3.84 8.58
CA GLY A 13 -2.01 -4.64 8.81
C GLY A 13 -0.72 -4.02 8.25
N THR A 14 -0.80 -3.01 7.37
CA THR A 14 0.39 -2.29 6.88
C THR A 14 0.87 -1.20 7.84
N LEU A 15 0.00 -0.75 8.75
CA LEU A 15 0.28 0.29 9.72
C LEU A 15 1.08 -0.29 10.90
N GLY A 16 2.41 -0.36 10.78
CA GLY A 16 3.26 -0.78 11.90
C GLY A 16 4.60 -1.44 11.58
N LYS A 17 5.05 -1.49 10.32
CA LYS A 17 6.36 -2.06 9.96
C LYS A 17 7.40 -1.04 9.51
N SER A 18 7.16 0.25 9.77
CA SER A 18 7.97 1.36 9.28
C SER A 18 8.97 1.92 10.32
N ASP A 19 9.33 1.16 11.36
CA ASP A 19 10.34 1.58 12.34
C ASP A 19 11.17 0.38 12.81
N ALA A 20 11.83 -0.31 11.89
CA ALA A 20 12.93 -1.20 12.22
C ALA A 20 13.86 -1.35 11.02
N LEU A 21 15.00 -0.68 11.11
CA LEU A 21 16.33 -1.07 10.65
C LEU A 21 16.39 -2.26 9.66
N ASN A 22 17.00 -2.01 8.49
CA ASN A 22 17.44 -3.01 7.50
C ASN A 22 16.35 -3.78 6.74
N GLY A 23 16.14 -3.36 5.48
CA GLY A 23 16.46 -4.21 4.31
C GLY A 23 15.78 -5.57 4.14
N THR A 24 14.79 -5.91 4.96
CA THR A 24 14.09 -7.19 4.88
C THR A 24 12.61 -6.94 4.70
N GLY A 25 12.18 -7.02 3.44
CA GLY A 25 10.77 -7.08 3.10
C GLY A 25 10.14 -8.30 3.79
N LYS A 26 9.56 -8.08 4.96
CA LYS A 26 8.50 -8.94 5.48
C LYS A 26 7.20 -8.17 5.39
N ALA A 27 6.79 -7.90 4.15
CA ALA A 27 5.40 -7.65 3.83
C ALA A 27 4.58 -8.91 4.18
N ALA A 28 3.30 -8.73 4.49
CA ALA A 28 2.35 -9.72 5.02
C ALA A 28 2.46 -10.00 6.54
N ALA A 29 1.73 -9.20 7.31
CA ALA A 29 0.95 -9.69 8.44
C ALA A 29 -0.31 -8.81 8.37
N HIS A 30 -1.45 -9.27 7.82
CA HIS A 30 -2.27 -10.36 8.31
C HIS A 30 -3.14 -10.92 7.17
N GLY A 31 -3.22 -12.26 7.02
CA GLY A 31 -4.36 -13.05 6.50
C GLY A 31 -5.00 -12.76 5.13
N LYS A 32 -4.85 -11.58 4.54
CA LYS A 32 -5.41 -11.20 3.25
C LYS A 32 -4.55 -11.76 2.11
N PRO A 33 -5.18 -12.29 1.04
CA PRO A 33 -4.45 -12.69 -0.15
C PRO A 33 -3.76 -11.47 -0.78
N PRO A 34 -2.61 -11.65 -1.46
CA PRO A 34 -1.98 -10.60 -2.24
C PRO A 34 -2.95 -10.00 -3.27
N ILE A 35 -2.76 -8.71 -3.57
CA ILE A 35 -3.53 -8.06 -4.62
C ILE A 35 -3.28 -8.78 -5.95
N GLN A 36 -4.36 -9.16 -6.63
CA GLN A 36 -4.31 -9.84 -7.92
C GLN A 36 -4.68 -8.88 -9.04
N ILE A 37 -3.84 -8.85 -10.08
CA ILE A 37 -4.14 -8.20 -11.34
C ILE A 37 -4.51 -9.29 -12.35
N ARG A 38 -5.66 -9.18 -12.99
CA ARG A 38 -6.14 -10.13 -14.00
C ARG A 38 -6.65 -9.41 -15.22
N GLU A 39 -6.32 -9.93 -16.39
CA GLU A 39 -6.89 -9.52 -17.67
C GLU A 39 -7.93 -10.56 -18.10
N ASN A 40 -9.12 -10.12 -18.51
CA ASN A 40 -10.14 -11.01 -19.04
C ASN A 40 -10.00 -11.17 -20.58
N SER A 41 -10.78 -12.08 -21.17
CA SER A 41 -10.73 -12.34 -22.62
C SER A 41 -11.11 -11.16 -23.52
N SER A 42 -11.72 -10.11 -22.97
CA SER A 42 -12.01 -8.84 -23.65
C SER A 42 -10.91 -7.78 -23.48
N GLY A 43 -9.81 -8.11 -22.80
CA GLY A 43 -8.71 -7.19 -22.53
C GLY A 43 -8.95 -6.22 -21.36
N VAL A 44 -10.03 -6.42 -20.58
CA VAL A 44 -10.30 -5.59 -19.39
C VAL A 44 -9.41 -6.07 -18.25
N ILE A 45 -8.69 -5.13 -17.65
CA ILE A 45 -7.84 -5.34 -16.48
C ILE A 45 -8.65 -5.10 -15.20
N THR A 46 -8.56 -6.03 -14.27
CA THR A 46 -9.24 -5.98 -12.96
C THR A 46 -8.23 -6.15 -11.83
N LEU A 47 -8.50 -5.46 -10.72
CA LEU A 47 -7.76 -5.57 -9.47
C LEU A 47 -8.66 -6.28 -8.45
N ALA A 48 -8.14 -7.27 -7.74
CA ALA A 48 -8.87 -7.96 -6.67
C ALA A 48 -8.03 -8.03 -5.39
N GLY A 49 -8.70 -7.95 -4.24
CA GLY A 49 -8.07 -8.09 -2.93
C GLY A 49 -7.61 -6.78 -2.27
N SER A 50 -7.90 -5.62 -2.86
CA SER A 50 -7.67 -4.31 -2.24
C SER A 50 -8.80 -3.92 -1.27
N THR A 51 -8.45 -3.18 -0.23
CA THR A 51 -9.39 -2.56 0.69
C THR A 51 -10.09 -1.39 0.01
N GLU A 52 -11.42 -1.39 0.04
CA GLU A 52 -12.26 -0.30 -0.44
C GLU A 52 -12.87 0.44 0.74
N ILE A 53 -12.63 1.74 0.83
CA ILE A 53 -13.18 2.60 1.89
C ILE A 53 -14.13 3.61 1.24
N GLY A 54 -15.41 3.53 1.61
CA GLY A 54 -16.39 4.55 1.24
C GLY A 54 -16.11 5.84 2.02
N VAL A 55 -15.95 6.96 1.32
CA VAL A 55 -15.72 8.27 1.93
C VAL A 55 -16.87 9.20 1.61
N THR A 56 -17.34 9.94 2.61
CA THR A 56 -18.49 10.86 2.51
C THR A 56 -18.11 12.32 2.77
N SER A 57 -16.90 12.56 3.27
CA SER A 57 -16.38 13.90 3.53
C SER A 57 -14.95 14.10 3.06
N LYS A 58 -14.54 15.37 2.90
CA LYS A 58 -13.16 15.73 2.57
C LYS A 58 -12.17 15.29 3.66
N THR A 59 -12.58 15.34 4.92
CA THR A 59 -11.75 14.94 6.07
C THR A 59 -11.47 13.44 6.05
N GLU A 60 -12.49 12.61 5.77
CA GLU A 60 -12.32 11.16 5.62
C GLU A 60 -11.40 10.82 4.46
N MET A 61 -11.55 11.50 3.32
CA MET A 61 -10.66 11.35 2.18
C MET A 61 -9.21 11.70 2.55
N ALA A 62 -9.00 12.84 3.23
CA ALA A 62 -7.67 13.26 3.65
C ALA A 62 -7.01 12.25 4.59
N ALA A 63 -7.77 11.70 5.54
CA ALA A 63 -7.28 10.67 6.47
C ALA A 63 -6.84 9.39 5.74
N CYS A 64 -7.62 8.92 4.74
CA CYS A 64 -7.24 7.75 3.94
C CYS A 64 -5.95 7.99 3.16
N LEU A 65 -5.79 9.18 2.56
CA LEU A 65 -4.57 9.55 1.82
C LEU A 65 -3.35 9.71 2.72
N GLU A 66 -3.53 10.25 3.93
CA GLU A 66 -2.48 10.38 4.94
C GLU A 66 -2.02 9.01 5.44
N GLN A 67 -2.96 8.12 5.77
CA GLN A 67 -2.66 6.72 6.13
C GLN A 67 -1.87 6.02 5.02
N GLY A 68 -2.34 6.16 3.77
CA GLY A 68 -1.66 5.60 2.61
C GLY A 68 -0.26 6.18 2.43
N SER A 69 -0.09 7.47 2.71
CA SER A 69 1.22 8.14 2.65
C SER A 69 2.18 7.66 3.72
N LEU A 70 1.71 7.46 4.95
CA LEU A 70 2.51 6.96 6.07
C LEU A 70 2.95 5.50 5.86
N SER A 71 2.10 4.70 5.21
CA SER A 71 2.39 3.29 4.91
C SER A 71 3.23 3.09 3.65
N ARG A 72 3.41 4.15 2.84
CA ARG A 72 4.21 4.09 1.61
C ARG A 72 5.69 3.95 1.97
N ALA A 73 6.38 3.02 1.30
CA ALA A 73 7.82 2.86 1.47
C ALA A 73 8.57 4.14 1.06
N THR A 74 9.43 4.62 1.94
CA THR A 74 10.35 5.75 1.75
C THR A 74 11.80 5.25 1.75
N GLY A 75 12.70 6.01 1.15
CA GLY A 75 14.11 5.66 1.02
C GLY A 75 14.99 6.88 1.31
N SER A 76 15.63 6.89 2.49
CA SER A 76 16.61 7.92 2.82
C SER A 76 17.93 7.63 2.12
N THR A 77 18.37 8.56 1.28
CA THR A 77 19.66 8.50 0.58
C THR A 77 20.47 9.75 0.93
N ASN A 78 21.77 9.74 0.63
CA ASN A 78 22.62 10.93 0.80
C ASN A 78 22.28 12.08 -0.18
N MET A 79 21.30 11.88 -1.06
CA MET A 79 20.79 12.91 -1.97
C MET A 79 19.56 13.62 -1.38
N ASN A 80 18.69 12.87 -0.71
CA ASN A 80 17.45 13.37 -0.12
C ASN A 80 16.98 12.43 1.00
N ASN A 81 16.59 12.99 2.15
CA ASN A 81 16.02 12.25 3.26
C ASN A 81 14.47 12.26 3.29
N GLN A 82 13.83 12.90 2.29
CA GLN A 82 12.37 13.02 2.14
C GLN A 82 11.82 12.17 0.97
N SER A 83 12.59 11.20 0.46
CA SER A 83 12.18 10.34 -0.66
C SER A 83 11.41 9.11 -0.19
#